data_AF-A0A920EBQ9-F1
#
_entry.id   AF-A0A920EBQ9-F1
#
_cell.length_a   1.000
_cell.length_b   1.000
_cell.length_c   1.000
_cell.angle_alpha   90.00
_cell.angle_beta   90.00
_cell.angle_gamma   90.00
#
_symmetry.space_group_name_H-M   'P 1'
#
loop_
_entity.id
_entity.type
_entity.pdbx_description
1 polymer ?
#
loop_
_entity_poly.entity_id
_entity_poly.type
_entity_poly.pdbx_seq_one_letter_code
_entity_poly.pdbx_strand_id
1 'polypeptide(L)'
;MVMIDVVRRPVDLNSLRQIGAKMTTPPDNITLNKKLRRIIKARADAIVDGKGIDWSTAEHLAFGSILTEGNPVRLSGQDSCRGTFSQRHAVFVDQVTEERYVPLNNLSDDQASFEVIDSPLSEASVMGFEYGFSQVEPNALVMWEAQFGDFANGAQVVVDQFISSGESKWLRMNGLVLLLPHGYEGQGPEHSSARLERTFSYG
;
A
#
# COMPACT_ATOMS: atom_id res chain seq x y z
N MET A 1 15.86 11.81 23.70
CA MET A 1 14.70 10.95 23.99
C MET A 1 13.49 11.60 23.36
N VAL A 2 13.22 11.30 22.09
CA VAL A 2 12.01 11.77 21.42
C VAL A 2 10.85 11.01 22.04
N MET A 3 9.93 11.71 22.70
CA MET A 3 8.69 11.09 23.14
C MET A 3 7.91 10.74 21.88
N ILE A 4 7.85 9.44 21.55
CA ILE A 4 6.91 8.96 20.54
C ILE A 4 5.54 9.01 21.20
N ASP A 5 4.80 10.10 21.00
CA ASP A 5 3.40 10.15 21.41
C ASP A 5 2.65 9.04 20.69
N VAL A 6 1.94 8.21 21.46
CA VAL A 6 1.06 7.19 20.89
C VAL A 6 -0.11 7.91 20.23
N VAL A 7 -0.02 8.10 18.92
CA VAL A 7 -1.12 8.66 18.12
C VAL A 7 -2.23 7.63 18.06
N ARG A 8 -3.27 7.80 18.90
CA ARG A 8 -4.52 7.04 18.75
C ARG A 8 -5.30 7.65 17.59
N ARG A 9 -5.48 6.89 16.50
CA ARG A 9 -6.38 7.24 15.39
C ARG A 9 -7.64 6.38 15.44
N PRO A 10 -8.63 6.71 16.29
CA PRO A 10 -9.93 6.05 16.23
C PRO A 10 -10.64 6.48 14.95
N VAL A 11 -11.08 5.51 14.15
CA VAL A 11 -11.94 5.75 12.98
C VAL A 11 -13.35 5.28 13.33
N ASP A 12 -14.36 6.08 12.98
CA ASP A 12 -15.75 5.71 13.20
C ASP A 12 -16.11 4.44 12.42
N LEU A 13 -16.82 3.52 13.10
CA LEU A 13 -17.13 2.21 12.55
C LEU A 13 -18.13 2.30 11.39
N ASN A 14 -19.01 3.31 11.38
CA ASN A 14 -19.90 3.54 10.25
C ASN A 14 -19.13 4.06 9.04
N SER A 15 -18.14 4.94 9.24
CA SER A 15 -17.24 5.37 8.16
C SER A 15 -16.51 4.18 7.53
N LEU A 16 -15.96 3.27 8.33
CA LEU A 16 -15.32 2.05 7.82
C LEU A 16 -16.29 1.16 7.04
N ARG A 17 -17.54 1.02 7.49
CA ARG A 17 -18.57 0.27 6.77
C ARG A 17 -18.95 0.94 5.44
N GLN A 18 -19.04 2.26 5.40
CA GLN A 18 -19.33 3.01 4.17
C GLN A 18 -18.20 2.86 3.16
N ILE A 19 -16.94 3.02 3.59
CA ILE A 19 -15.75 2.77 2.78
C ILE A 19 -15.79 1.33 2.25
N GLY A 20 -16.01 0.37 3.13
CA GLY A 20 -16.08 -1.05 2.81
C GLY A 20 -17.14 -1.39 1.76
N ALA A 21 -18.34 -0.81 1.89
CA ALA A 21 -19.41 -0.98 0.91
C ALA A 21 -19.02 -0.39 -0.46
N LYS A 22 -18.43 0.81 -0.50
CA LYS A 22 -18.00 1.48 -1.74
C LYS A 22 -16.88 0.71 -2.45
N MET A 23 -15.85 0.28 -1.72
CA MET A 23 -14.72 -0.45 -2.31
C MET A 23 -15.09 -1.85 -2.82
N THR A 24 -16.22 -2.41 -2.36
CA THR A 24 -16.69 -3.75 -2.76
C THR A 24 -17.88 -3.75 -3.72
N THR A 25 -18.40 -2.56 -4.07
CA THR A 25 -19.54 -2.40 -4.99
C THR A 25 -19.09 -1.68 -6.26
N PRO A 26 -18.45 -2.38 -7.21
CA PRO A 26 -18.11 -1.80 -8.50
C PRO A 26 -19.38 -1.46 -9.30
N PRO A 27 -19.34 -0.47 -10.19
CA PRO A 27 -20.42 -0.16 -11.12
C PRO A 27 -20.87 -1.38 -11.95
N ASP A 28 -22.17 -1.46 -12.27
CA ASP A 28 -22.77 -2.60 -12.99
C ASP A 28 -22.23 -2.76 -14.43
N ASN A 29 -21.66 -1.69 -15.00
CA ASN A 29 -21.05 -1.72 -16.32
C ASN A 29 -19.65 -2.36 -16.35
N ILE A 30 -19.10 -2.78 -15.20
CA ILE A 30 -17.79 -3.42 -15.13
C ILE A 30 -17.91 -4.95 -15.11
N THR A 31 -17.37 -5.58 -16.16
CA THR A 31 -17.31 -7.03 -16.30
C THR A 31 -16.09 -7.60 -15.60
N LEU A 32 -16.23 -7.97 -14.33
CA LEU A 32 -15.15 -8.59 -13.55
C LEU A 32 -14.98 -10.09 -13.81
N ASN A 33 -13.72 -10.55 -13.73
CA ASN A 33 -13.38 -11.97 -13.71
C ASN A 33 -14.07 -12.70 -12.53
N LYS A 34 -14.48 -13.96 -12.76
CA LYS A 34 -15.15 -14.80 -11.75
C LYS A 34 -14.36 -14.93 -10.44
N LYS A 35 -13.04 -15.06 -10.51
CA LYS A 35 -12.18 -15.16 -9.32
C LYS A 35 -12.20 -13.85 -8.51
N LEU A 36 -12.05 -12.72 -9.19
CA LEU A 36 -12.06 -11.40 -8.56
C LEU A 36 -13.42 -11.10 -7.91
N ARG A 37 -14.54 -11.44 -8.57
CA ARG A 37 -15.88 -11.29 -7.99
C ARG A 37 -16.04 -12.07 -6.69
N ARG A 38 -15.48 -13.27 -6.59
CA ARG A 38 -15.50 -14.09 -5.37
C ARG A 38 -14.70 -13.43 -4.24
N ILE A 39 -13.54 -12.86 -4.56
CA ILE A 39 -12.70 -12.14 -3.59
C ILE A 39 -13.44 -10.92 -3.06
N ILE A 40 -13.98 -10.08 -3.95
CA ILE A 40 -14.73 -8.87 -3.58
C ILE A 40 -15.93 -9.21 -2.69
N LYS A 41 -16.68 -10.26 -3.04
CA LYS A 41 -17.80 -10.72 -2.22
C LYS A 41 -17.35 -11.17 -0.82
N ALA A 42 -16.28 -11.95 -0.73
CA ALA A 42 -15.75 -12.38 0.56
C ALA A 42 -15.31 -11.20 1.44
N ARG A 43 -14.72 -10.15 0.84
CA ARG A 43 -14.42 -8.90 1.55
C ARG A 43 -15.68 -8.21 2.04
N ALA A 44 -16.71 -8.09 1.19
CA ALA A 44 -17.97 -7.45 1.55
C ALA A 44 -18.63 -8.17 2.74
N ASP A 45 -18.71 -9.49 2.69
CA ASP A 45 -19.28 -10.33 3.75
C ASP A 45 -18.49 -10.15 5.07
N ALA A 46 -17.15 -10.19 5.02
CA ALA A 46 -16.30 -9.99 6.21
C ALA A 46 -16.45 -8.61 6.87
N ILE A 47 -16.63 -7.55 6.06
CA ILE A 47 -16.86 -6.18 6.55
C ILE A 47 -18.25 -6.06 7.20
N VAL A 48 -19.27 -6.65 6.58
CA VAL A 48 -20.66 -6.63 7.10
C VAL A 48 -20.73 -7.37 8.43
N ASP A 49 -20.14 -8.57 8.50
CA ASP A 49 -20.13 -9.41 9.70
C ASP A 49 -19.19 -8.86 10.79
N GLY A 50 -18.23 -8.01 10.42
CA GLY A 50 -17.21 -7.47 11.31
C GLY A 50 -16.23 -8.53 11.85
N LYS A 51 -16.10 -9.66 11.15
CA LYS A 51 -15.28 -10.81 11.55
C LYS A 51 -14.53 -11.35 10.34
N GLY A 52 -13.34 -11.91 10.58
CA GLY A 52 -12.54 -12.54 9.52
C GLY A 52 -11.99 -11.54 8.49
N ILE A 53 -11.77 -10.28 8.90
CA ILE A 53 -11.10 -9.27 8.08
C ILE A 53 -9.66 -9.74 7.84
N ASP A 54 -9.33 -10.01 6.59
CA ASP A 54 -7.98 -10.38 6.16
C ASP A 54 -7.09 -9.15 5.99
N TRP A 55 -5.79 -9.40 5.80
CA TRP A 55 -4.79 -8.33 5.67
C TRP A 55 -5.14 -7.34 4.55
N SER A 56 -5.55 -7.86 3.39
CA SER A 56 -5.85 -7.02 2.23
C SER A 56 -7.07 -6.14 2.46
N THR A 57 -8.11 -6.64 3.14
CA THR A 57 -9.28 -5.83 3.50
C THR A 57 -8.93 -4.76 4.53
N ALA A 58 -8.16 -5.11 5.56
CA ALA A 58 -7.70 -4.13 6.55
C ALA A 58 -6.85 -3.01 5.91
N GLU A 59 -5.96 -3.38 4.99
CA GLU A 59 -5.14 -2.43 4.21
C GLU A 59 -6.01 -1.44 3.43
N HIS A 60 -7.02 -1.93 2.69
CA HIS A 60 -7.92 -1.04 1.93
C HIS A 60 -8.77 -0.15 2.83
N LEU A 61 -9.25 -0.66 3.96
CA LEU A 61 -10.00 0.14 4.93
C LEU A 61 -9.14 1.26 5.51
N ALA A 62 -7.86 0.99 5.80
CA ALA A 62 -6.91 1.99 6.26
C ALA A 62 -6.62 3.04 5.18
N PHE A 63 -6.42 2.64 3.92
CA PHE A 63 -6.25 3.60 2.83
C PHE A 63 -7.52 4.44 2.64
N GLY A 64 -8.69 3.83 2.62
CA GLY A 64 -9.96 4.53 2.49
C GLY A 64 -10.20 5.55 3.61
N SER A 65 -9.82 5.24 4.86
CA SER A 65 -9.95 6.22 5.95
C SER A 65 -9.02 7.41 5.76
N ILE A 66 -7.77 7.18 5.33
CA ILE A 66 -6.80 8.26 5.07
C ILE A 66 -7.27 9.15 3.91
N LEU A 67 -7.79 8.54 2.84
CA LEU A 67 -8.31 9.25 1.66
C LEU A 67 -9.53 10.10 1.99
N THR A 68 -10.45 9.59 2.79
CA THR A 68 -11.66 10.32 3.20
C THR A 68 -11.38 11.41 4.22
N GLU A 69 -10.24 11.36 4.92
CA GLU A 69 -9.70 12.46 5.74
C GLU A 69 -8.99 13.54 4.91
N GLY A 70 -8.89 13.38 3.59
CA GLY A 70 -8.27 14.36 2.68
C GLY A 70 -6.75 14.21 2.53
N ASN A 71 -6.17 13.09 2.97
CA ASN A 71 -4.75 12.81 2.81
C ASN A 71 -4.53 11.88 1.60
N PRO A 72 -3.69 12.25 0.61
CA PRO A 72 -3.40 11.39 -0.52
C PRO A 72 -2.69 10.11 -0.11
N VAL A 73 -2.90 9.03 -0.87
CA VAL A 73 -2.22 7.75 -0.65
C VAL A 73 -1.60 7.31 -1.96
N ARG A 74 -0.29 7.02 -1.91
CA ARG A 74 0.50 6.61 -3.06
C ARG A 74 1.22 5.30 -2.76
N LEU A 75 0.99 4.29 -3.59
CA LEU A 75 1.63 2.98 -3.53
C LEU A 75 2.35 2.70 -4.86
N SER A 76 3.66 2.49 -4.79
CA SER A 76 4.50 2.23 -5.95
C SER A 76 5.30 0.95 -5.74
N GLY A 77 5.29 0.07 -6.73
CA GLY A 77 6.02 -1.20 -6.64
C GLY A 77 5.68 -2.13 -7.80
N GLN A 78 6.45 -3.20 -7.93
CA GLN A 78 6.24 -4.17 -9.00
C GLN A 78 4.98 -4.99 -8.72
N ASP A 79 4.04 -5.01 -9.68
CA ASP A 79 2.75 -5.68 -9.57
C ASP A 79 1.89 -5.23 -8.37
N SER A 80 2.15 -4.07 -7.78
CA SER A 80 1.45 -3.59 -6.58
C SER A 80 -0.04 -3.35 -6.78
N CYS A 81 -0.50 -3.09 -8.03
CA CYS A 81 -1.93 -2.93 -8.33
C CYS A 81 -2.74 -4.19 -8.01
N ARG A 82 -2.22 -5.36 -8.39
CA ARG A 82 -2.82 -6.67 -8.06
C ARG A 82 -2.32 -7.18 -6.71
N GLY A 83 -1.10 -6.79 -6.32
CA GLY A 83 -0.31 -7.38 -5.27
C GLY A 83 0.46 -8.60 -5.79
N THR A 84 1.72 -8.73 -5.38
CA THR A 84 2.60 -9.85 -5.73
C THR A 84 1.94 -11.21 -5.48
N PHE A 85 1.23 -11.34 -4.37
CA PHE A 85 0.56 -12.58 -3.94
C PHE A 85 -0.90 -12.66 -4.41
N SER A 86 -1.31 -11.83 -5.38
CA SER A 86 -2.70 -11.68 -5.83
C SER A 86 -3.69 -11.42 -4.70
N GLN A 87 -3.23 -10.69 -3.67
CA GLN A 87 -3.99 -10.42 -2.46
C GLN A 87 -4.67 -9.05 -2.48
N ARG A 88 -4.10 -8.06 -3.19
CA ARG A 88 -4.52 -6.66 -3.05
C ARG A 88 -5.72 -6.32 -3.94
N HIS A 89 -5.59 -6.51 -5.25
CA HIS A 89 -6.62 -6.12 -6.21
C HIS A 89 -7.12 -4.67 -6.01
N ALA A 90 -6.20 -3.71 -5.90
CA ALA A 90 -6.56 -2.28 -5.80
C ALA A 90 -7.08 -1.72 -7.14
N VAL A 91 -6.75 -2.36 -8.25
CA VAL A 91 -7.24 -2.04 -9.59
C VAL A 91 -8.04 -3.20 -10.14
N PHE A 92 -9.25 -2.93 -10.59
CA PHE A 92 -10.12 -3.86 -11.31
C PHE A 92 -9.96 -3.63 -12.81
N VAL A 93 -9.82 -4.71 -13.57
CA VAL A 93 -9.71 -4.65 -15.03
C VAL A 93 -10.96 -5.27 -15.63
N ASP A 94 -11.67 -4.49 -16.44
CA ASP A 94 -12.83 -4.95 -17.20
C ASP A 94 -12.40 -6.01 -18.24
N GLN A 95 -13.10 -7.15 -18.27
CA GLN A 95 -12.76 -8.26 -19.17
C GLN A 95 -13.16 -8.04 -20.64
N VAL A 96 -13.95 -7.01 -20.93
CA VAL A 96 -14.46 -6.66 -22.26
C VAL A 96 -13.75 -5.42 -22.80
N THR A 97 -13.65 -4.35 -22.01
CA THR A 97 -13.08 -3.06 -22.45
C THR A 97 -11.62 -2.87 -22.08
N GLU A 98 -11.07 -3.73 -21.21
CA GLU A 98 -9.73 -3.58 -20.60
C GLU A 98 -9.55 -2.29 -19.78
N GLU A 99 -10.63 -1.55 -19.55
CA GLU A 99 -10.61 -0.35 -18.73
C GLU A 99 -10.30 -0.68 -17.28
N ARG A 100 -9.54 0.21 -16.64
CA ARG A 100 -9.11 0.10 -15.26
C ARG A 100 -10.04 0.89 -14.36
N TYR A 101 -10.58 0.25 -13.34
CA TYR A 101 -11.38 0.87 -12.30
C TYR A 101 -10.68 0.74 -10.94
N VAL A 102 -10.58 1.84 -10.22
CA VAL A 102 -9.91 1.90 -8.91
C VAL A 102 -10.96 2.22 -7.85
N PRO A 103 -11.43 1.22 -7.07
CA PRO A 103 -12.52 1.43 -6.12
C PRO A 103 -12.20 2.48 -5.05
N LEU A 104 -10.94 2.55 -4.62
CA LEU A 104 -10.48 3.52 -3.63
C LEU A 104 -10.49 4.97 -4.14
N ASN A 105 -10.59 5.22 -5.45
CA ASN A 105 -10.80 6.54 -6.03
C ASN A 105 -12.28 6.94 -6.17
N ASN A 106 -13.20 6.10 -5.66
CA ASN A 106 -14.65 6.26 -5.85
C ASN A 106 -15.42 6.10 -4.51
N LEU A 107 -14.84 6.53 -3.39
CA LEU A 107 -15.44 6.47 -2.05
C LEU A 107 -16.34 7.70 -1.78
N SER A 108 -15.87 8.89 -2.14
CA SER A 108 -16.56 10.19 -1.98
C SER A 108 -16.12 11.16 -3.08
N ASP A 109 -16.87 12.25 -3.31
CA ASP A 109 -16.47 13.31 -4.26
C ASP A 109 -15.37 14.22 -3.67
N ASP A 110 -15.30 14.34 -2.33
CA ASP A 110 -14.36 15.21 -1.61
C ASP A 110 -13.10 14.46 -1.10
N GLN A 111 -12.92 13.19 -1.48
CA GLN A 111 -11.75 12.42 -1.04
C GLN A 111 -10.45 12.90 -1.69
N ALA A 112 -9.32 12.56 -1.07
CA ALA A 112 -8.02 12.68 -1.71
C ALA A 112 -7.77 11.60 -2.78
N SER A 113 -6.69 11.79 -3.55
CA SER A 113 -6.30 10.86 -4.61
C SER A 113 -5.61 9.61 -4.05
N PHE A 114 -6.02 8.46 -4.58
CA PHE A 114 -5.32 7.19 -4.42
C PHE A 114 -4.57 6.85 -5.71
N GLU A 115 -3.25 6.76 -5.61
CA GLU A 115 -2.38 6.36 -6.71
C GLU A 115 -1.75 5.01 -6.41
N VAL A 116 -2.00 4.02 -7.27
CA VAL A 116 -1.30 2.74 -7.24
C VAL A 116 -0.64 2.51 -8.59
N ILE A 117 0.66 2.27 -8.57
CA ILE A 117 1.50 2.23 -9.77
C ILE A 117 2.27 0.92 -9.80
N ASP A 118 2.11 0.18 -10.89
CA ASP A 118 3.01 -0.91 -11.24
C ASP A 118 4.31 -0.29 -11.77
N SER A 119 5.35 -0.32 -10.95
CA SER A 119 6.64 0.30 -11.28
C SER A 119 7.39 -0.51 -12.36
N PRO A 120 8.29 0.12 -13.14
CA PRO A 120 9.25 -0.64 -13.93
C PRO A 120 10.13 -1.53 -13.02
N LEU A 121 10.82 -2.51 -13.62
CA LEU A 121 11.80 -3.38 -12.95
C LEU A 121 13.08 -2.59 -12.58
N SER A 122 12.96 -1.69 -11.59
CA SER A 122 14.08 -0.91 -11.06
C SER A 122 13.83 -0.49 -9.62
N GLU A 123 14.51 -1.12 -8.67
CA GLU A 123 14.30 -0.89 -7.24
C GLU A 123 14.93 0.43 -6.80
N ALA A 124 16.20 0.66 -7.18
CA ALA A 124 16.95 1.84 -6.75
C ALA A 124 16.33 3.16 -7.25
N SER A 125 15.97 3.22 -8.53
CA SER A 125 15.44 4.44 -9.15
C SER A 125 14.03 4.73 -8.65
N VAL A 126 13.17 3.71 -8.53
CA VAL A 126 11.80 3.89 -8.02
C VAL A 126 11.84 4.29 -6.55
N MET A 127 12.63 3.62 -5.71
CA MET A 127 12.74 3.99 -4.30
C MET A 127 13.30 5.41 -4.11
N GLY A 128 14.30 5.81 -4.91
CA GLY A 128 14.81 7.18 -4.89
C GLY A 128 13.76 8.22 -5.31
N PHE A 129 12.91 7.88 -6.28
CA PHE A 129 11.79 8.73 -6.69
C PHE A 129 10.76 8.87 -5.56
N GLU A 130 10.31 7.76 -4.97
CA GLU A 130 9.32 7.79 -3.88
C GLU A 130 9.85 8.51 -2.63
N TYR A 131 11.15 8.40 -2.35
CA TYR A 131 11.81 9.17 -1.30
C TYR A 131 11.73 10.69 -1.56
N GLY A 132 12.00 11.11 -2.81
CA GLY A 132 11.87 12.51 -3.20
C GLY A 132 10.43 13.00 -3.11
N PHE A 133 9.48 12.19 -3.58
CA PHE A 133 8.05 12.52 -3.54
C PHE A 133 7.55 12.72 -2.10
N SER A 134 7.92 11.82 -1.18
CA SER A 134 7.50 11.92 0.22
C SER A 134 8.12 13.10 0.99
N GLN A 135 9.21 13.71 0.48
CA GLN A 135 9.72 14.98 1.02
C GLN A 135 8.90 16.18 0.57
N VAL A 136 8.38 16.14 -0.66
CA VAL A 136 7.65 17.26 -1.26
C VAL A 136 6.19 17.26 -0.80
N GLU A 137 5.58 16.08 -0.64
CA GLU A 137 4.20 15.92 -0.21
C GLU A 137 4.14 15.25 1.18
N PRO A 138 4.33 16.01 2.27
CA PRO A 138 4.42 15.45 3.63
C PRO A 138 3.08 14.93 4.17
N ASN A 139 1.95 15.35 3.58
CA ASN A 139 0.62 14.90 3.99
C ASN A 139 0.21 13.59 3.30
N ALA A 140 0.90 13.21 2.22
CA ALA A 140 0.61 11.95 1.52
C ALA A 140 1.23 10.76 2.25
N LEU A 141 0.46 9.68 2.36
CA LEU A 141 1.02 8.38 2.71
C LEU A 141 1.70 7.82 1.45
N VAL A 142 3.02 7.89 1.41
CA VAL A 142 3.82 7.33 0.30
C VAL A 142 4.41 6.00 0.72
N MET A 143 4.16 4.97 -0.07
CA MET A 143 4.59 3.59 0.15
C MET A 143 5.35 3.07 -1.06
N TRP A 144 6.45 2.37 -0.79
CA TRP A 144 7.16 1.58 -1.78
C TRP A 144 7.09 0.09 -1.41
N GLU A 145 6.65 -0.75 -2.34
CA GLU A 145 6.54 -2.20 -2.15
C GLU A 145 7.57 -2.94 -3.02
N ALA A 146 8.42 -3.73 -2.35
CA ALA A 146 9.28 -4.67 -3.04
C ALA A 146 8.47 -5.91 -3.46
N GLN A 147 8.78 -6.48 -4.63
CA GLN A 147 8.14 -7.75 -5.02
C GLN A 147 8.43 -8.86 -4.00
N PHE A 148 9.69 -8.95 -3.56
CA PHE A 148 10.15 -9.72 -2.41
C PHE A 148 11.12 -8.87 -1.60
N GLY A 149 11.15 -9.04 -0.27
CA GLY A 149 12.03 -8.26 0.61
C GLY A 149 13.51 -8.35 0.24
N ASP A 150 13.95 -9.48 -0.32
CA ASP A 150 15.33 -9.69 -0.76
C ASP A 150 15.78 -8.68 -1.83
N PHE A 151 14.89 -8.24 -2.73
CA PHE A 151 15.22 -7.31 -3.82
C PHE A 151 15.39 -5.85 -3.38
N ALA A 152 15.01 -5.51 -2.14
CA ALA A 152 15.30 -4.19 -1.58
C ALA A 152 16.82 -3.91 -1.49
N ASN A 153 17.66 -4.95 -1.57
CA ASN A 153 19.11 -4.83 -1.66
C ASN A 153 19.58 -4.00 -2.88
N GLY A 154 18.82 -3.98 -3.98
CA GLY A 154 19.13 -3.18 -5.17
C GLY A 154 19.08 -1.68 -4.88
N ALA A 155 18.28 -1.29 -3.89
CA ALA A 155 18.12 0.10 -3.44
C ALA A 155 18.90 0.41 -2.16
N GLN A 156 19.86 -0.42 -1.76
CA GLN A 156 20.61 -0.28 -0.49
C GLN A 156 21.25 1.11 -0.33
N VAL A 157 21.76 1.69 -1.43
CA VAL A 157 22.34 3.05 -1.40
C VAL A 157 21.31 4.10 -0.99
N VAL A 158 20.06 3.96 -1.45
CA VAL A 158 18.96 4.87 -1.08
C VAL A 158 18.63 4.71 0.40
N VAL A 159 18.52 3.47 0.87
CA VAL A 159 18.28 3.18 2.28
C VAL A 159 19.36 3.79 3.18
N ASP A 160 20.63 3.51 2.88
CA ASP A 160 21.77 3.90 3.73
C ASP A 160 22.04 5.41 3.72
N GLN A 161 21.99 6.04 2.53
CA GLN A 161 22.41 7.43 2.38
C GLN A 161 21.29 8.45 2.55
N PHE A 162 20.02 8.03 2.41
CA PHE A 162 18.88 8.93 2.40
C PHE A 162 17.82 8.58 3.45
N ILE A 163 17.33 7.33 3.47
CA ILE A 163 16.22 6.95 4.37
C ILE A 163 16.70 6.90 5.83
N SER A 164 17.81 6.22 6.12
CA SER A 164 18.28 6.08 7.50
C SER A 164 19.05 7.30 8.02
N SER A 165 19.75 8.02 7.14
CA SER A 165 20.65 9.10 7.55
C SER A 165 20.22 10.51 7.15
N GLY A 166 19.10 10.65 6.42
CA GLY A 166 18.65 11.93 5.88
C GLY A 166 18.27 12.96 6.94
N GLU A 167 17.64 12.54 8.03
CA GLU A 167 17.31 13.42 9.15
C GLU A 167 18.57 13.92 9.85
N SER A 168 19.51 13.03 10.18
CA SER A 168 20.74 13.43 10.89
C SER A 168 21.69 14.27 10.04
N LYS A 169 21.79 13.99 8.73
CA LYS A 169 22.70 14.71 7.82
C LYS A 169 22.15 16.05 7.37
N TRP A 170 20.85 16.15 7.11
CA TRP A 170 20.26 17.28 6.40
C TRP A 170 18.98 17.84 7.06
N LEU A 171 18.60 17.32 8.24
CA LEU A 171 17.36 17.68 8.93
C LEU A 171 16.11 17.50 8.04
N ARG A 172 16.17 16.50 7.16
CA ARG A 172 15.07 16.15 6.25
C ARG A 172 14.27 15.00 6.85
N MET A 173 13.07 15.32 7.31
CA MET A 173 12.07 14.32 7.69
C MET A 173 11.53 13.63 6.43
N ASN A 174 11.24 12.34 6.54
CA ASN A 174 10.69 11.55 5.45
C ASN A 174 9.68 10.53 6.00
N GLY A 175 8.50 10.46 5.38
CA GLY A 175 7.41 9.56 5.78
C GLY A 175 7.28 8.31 4.90
N LEU A 176 8.28 7.98 4.07
CA LEU A 176 8.21 6.83 3.16
C LEU A 176 8.10 5.53 3.95
N VAL A 177 7.08 4.74 3.62
CA VAL A 177 6.88 3.39 4.18
C VAL A 177 7.44 2.35 3.21
N LEU A 178 8.30 1.46 3.72
CA LEU A 178 8.85 0.34 2.95
C LEU A 178 8.06 -0.94 3.26
N LEU A 179 7.33 -1.45 2.28
CA LEU A 179 6.63 -2.74 2.35
C LEU A 179 7.57 -3.83 1.81
N LEU A 180 8.13 -4.61 2.72
CA LEU A 180 9.10 -5.66 2.41
C LEU A 180 8.50 -7.03 2.76
N PRO A 181 7.95 -7.78 1.78
CA PRO A 181 7.45 -9.12 2.03
C PRO A 181 8.53 -10.02 2.65
N HIS A 182 8.18 -10.68 3.74
CA HIS A 182 9.09 -11.52 4.53
C HIS A 182 8.39 -12.79 5.00
N GLY A 183 9.04 -13.94 4.87
CA GLY A 183 8.50 -15.21 5.34
C GLY A 183 9.34 -16.40 4.90
N TYR A 184 9.68 -17.29 5.83
CA TYR A 184 10.42 -18.53 5.54
C TYR A 184 9.46 -19.66 5.15
N GLU A 185 8.93 -19.62 3.93
CA GLU A 185 7.96 -20.62 3.43
C GLU A 185 8.58 -21.70 2.53
N GLY A 186 9.92 -21.76 2.44
CA GLY A 186 10.62 -22.74 1.60
C GLY A 186 10.65 -22.38 0.10
N GLN A 187 10.34 -21.13 -0.25
CA GLN A 187 10.35 -20.59 -1.62
C GLN A 187 11.78 -20.34 -2.18
N GLY A 188 12.82 -20.60 -1.39
CA GLY A 188 14.22 -20.40 -1.76
C GLY A 188 14.91 -19.23 -1.04
N PRO A 189 16.24 -19.12 -1.14
CA PRO A 189 17.04 -18.18 -0.35
C PRO A 189 16.77 -16.70 -0.67
N GLU A 190 16.34 -16.38 -1.89
CA GLU A 190 16.08 -15.00 -2.37
C GLU A 190 14.58 -14.63 -2.36
N HIS A 191 13.74 -15.42 -1.69
CA HIS A 191 12.30 -15.19 -1.56
C HIS A 191 11.82 -15.36 -0.12
N SER A 192 12.74 -15.25 0.84
CA SER A 192 12.48 -15.60 2.24
C SER A 192 12.73 -14.45 3.21
N SER A 193 13.66 -13.55 2.91
CA SER A 193 14.20 -12.63 3.91
C SER A 193 14.24 -11.18 3.44
N ALA A 194 13.54 -10.30 4.16
CA ALA A 194 13.75 -8.85 4.05
C ALA A 194 15.05 -8.37 4.70
N ARG A 195 15.89 -9.30 5.23
CA ARG A 195 17.15 -8.99 5.93
C ARG A 195 16.95 -7.97 7.05
N LEU A 196 15.96 -8.23 7.90
CA LEU A 196 15.53 -7.35 9.01
C LEU A 196 16.70 -6.92 9.91
N GLU A 197 17.72 -7.77 10.06
CA GLU A 197 18.95 -7.46 10.78
C GLU A 197 19.64 -6.18 10.28
N ARG A 198 19.53 -5.87 8.98
CA ARG A 198 20.06 -4.63 8.41
C ARG A 198 19.23 -3.44 8.86
N THR A 199 17.91 -3.52 8.78
CA THR A 199 17.00 -2.44 9.18
C THR A 199 17.23 -2.03 10.64
N PHE A 200 17.41 -2.99 11.54
CA PHE A 200 17.70 -2.73 12.96
C PHE A 200 19.13 -2.22 13.22
N SER A 201 20.06 -2.43 12.30
CA SER A 201 21.45 -1.97 12.43
C SER A 201 21.66 -0.50 12.05
N TYR A 202 20.65 0.15 11.45
CA TYR A 202 20.70 1.58 11.10
C TYR A 202 20.26 2.53 12.21
N GLY A 203 19.76 1.99 13.34
CA GLY A 203 19.24 2.75 14.49
C GLY A 203 20.31 3.15 15.50
#